data_AF-A0A261AW33-F1
#
_entry.id   AF-A0A261AW33-F1
#
_cell.length_a   1.000
_cell.length_b   1.000
_cell.length_c   1.000
_cell.angle_alpha   90.00
_cell.angle_beta   90.00
_cell.angle_gamma   90.00
#
_symmetry.space_group_name_H-M   'P 1'
#
loop_
_entity.id
_entity.type
_entity.pdbx_description
1 polymer ?
#
loop_
_entity_poly.entity_id
_entity_poly.type
_entity_poly.pdbx_seq_one_letter_code
_entity_poly.pdbx_strand_id
1 'polypeptide(L)'
;MEYRRIIITDGLTAIGKVYESPDDIDLFTGIVSEKTVPGGIVGPTAACIIAEQFRRLKKCDRFYYENEKRFSVEQLKEIRTATTMSALICGNTKVSKIAKDVFSVPEPFGNPLIDCDLFPKLDLSKWRDAKDCVHKGKTIALHSTTEISPCSKCTCTSDG
;
A
#
# COMPACT_ATOMS: atom_id res chain seq x y z
N MET A 1 -22.02 1.92 -32.59
CA MET A 1 -21.64 1.89 -31.15
C MET A 1 -21.72 3.30 -30.61
N GLU A 2 -22.40 3.52 -29.49
CA GLU A 2 -22.66 4.87 -28.97
C GLU A 2 -21.51 5.33 -28.08
N TYR A 3 -20.45 5.90 -28.67
CA TYR A 3 -19.26 6.40 -27.97
C TYR A 3 -19.59 7.36 -26.82
N ARG A 4 -20.74 8.05 -26.87
CA ARG A 4 -21.27 8.91 -25.81
C ARG A 4 -21.50 8.20 -24.46
N ARG A 5 -21.60 6.88 -24.43
CA ARG A 5 -21.71 6.11 -23.18
C ARG A 5 -20.40 6.04 -22.42
N ILE A 6 -19.27 6.10 -23.13
CA ILE A 6 -17.93 5.87 -22.57
C ILE A 6 -17.13 7.17 -22.53
N ILE A 7 -17.22 8.01 -23.55
CA ILE A 7 -16.44 9.24 -23.70
C ILE A 7 -17.24 10.45 -23.19
N ILE A 8 -16.55 11.39 -22.53
CA ILE A 8 -17.12 12.67 -22.09
C ILE A 8 -17.48 13.51 -23.34
N THR A 9 -18.61 14.23 -23.32
CA THR A 9 -19.13 14.95 -24.48
C THR A 9 -18.11 15.91 -25.12
N ASP A 10 -17.38 16.66 -24.29
CA ASP A 10 -16.37 17.61 -24.76
C ASP A 10 -15.17 16.88 -25.37
N GLY A 11 -14.75 15.78 -24.74
CA GLY A 11 -13.68 14.91 -25.25
C GLY A 11 -14.03 14.30 -26.61
N LEU A 12 -15.27 13.84 -26.79
CA LEU A 12 -15.74 13.30 -28.07
C LEU A 12 -15.72 14.36 -29.18
N THR A 13 -16.08 15.60 -28.84
CA THR A 13 -16.06 16.73 -29.79
C THR A 13 -14.63 17.12 -30.16
N ALA A 14 -13.70 17.11 -29.21
CA ALA A 14 -12.30 17.43 -29.45
C ALA A 14 -11.60 16.35 -30.28
N ILE A 15 -11.77 15.08 -29.92
CA ILE A 15 -11.18 13.93 -30.63
C ILE A 15 -11.65 13.91 -32.09
N GLY A 16 -12.95 14.10 -32.34
CA GLY A 16 -13.52 14.08 -33.69
C GLY A 16 -13.05 15.22 -34.61
N LYS A 17 -12.33 16.22 -34.10
CA LYS A 17 -11.68 17.27 -34.92
C LYS A 17 -10.25 16.92 -35.33
N VAL A 18 -9.63 15.95 -34.66
CA VAL A 18 -8.21 15.63 -34.80
C VAL A 18 -8.01 14.30 -35.51
N TYR A 19 -8.84 13.30 -35.19
CA TYR A 19 -8.72 11.95 -35.73
C TYR A 19 -9.84 11.67 -36.74
N GLU A 20 -9.47 11.11 -37.90
CA GLU A 20 -10.43 10.71 -38.93
C GLU A 20 -11.17 9.42 -38.54
N SER A 21 -10.46 8.48 -37.89
CA SER A 21 -11.02 7.22 -37.38
C SER A 21 -10.81 7.08 -35.86
N PRO A 22 -11.75 6.44 -35.14
CA PRO A 22 -11.52 6.03 -33.75
C PRO A 22 -10.31 5.09 -33.57
N ASP A 23 -9.93 4.35 -34.61
CA ASP A 23 -8.79 3.43 -34.57
C ASP A 23 -7.44 4.15 -34.57
N ASP A 24 -7.42 5.44 -34.95
CA ASP A 24 -6.22 6.26 -34.98
C ASP A 24 -5.96 6.97 -33.64
N ILE A 25 -6.88 6.85 -32.68
CA ILE A 25 -6.78 7.55 -31.39
C ILE A 25 -5.64 6.98 -30.56
N ASP A 26 -4.67 7.83 -30.22
CA ASP A 26 -3.63 7.47 -29.26
C ASP A 26 -4.22 7.02 -27.92
N LEU A 27 -3.65 5.97 -27.33
CA LEU A 27 -4.14 5.39 -26.08
C LEU A 27 -4.33 6.44 -24.98
N PHE A 28 -3.33 7.32 -24.77
CA PHE A 28 -3.42 8.35 -23.73
C PHE A 28 -4.58 9.32 -23.98
N THR A 29 -4.74 9.79 -25.22
CA THR A 29 -5.85 10.66 -25.63
C THR A 29 -7.20 10.00 -25.41
N GLY A 30 -7.32 8.71 -25.75
CA GLY A 30 -8.51 7.92 -25.51
C GLY A 30 -8.86 7.83 -24.02
N ILE A 31 -7.92 7.35 -23.19
CA ILE A 31 -8.21 7.07 -21.78
C ILE A 31 -8.54 8.31 -20.94
N VAL A 32 -7.93 9.47 -21.22
CA VAL A 32 -8.23 10.72 -20.48
C VAL A 32 -9.57 11.34 -20.88
N SER A 33 -10.11 10.91 -22.03
CA SER A 33 -11.40 11.39 -22.55
C SER A 33 -12.59 10.54 -22.09
N GLU A 34 -12.33 9.41 -21.43
CA GLU A 34 -13.36 8.53 -20.90
C GLU A 34 -14.03 9.09 -19.63
N LYS A 35 -15.32 8.80 -19.46
CA LYS A 35 -16.07 9.03 -18.23
C LYS A 35 -15.52 8.13 -17.13
N THR A 36 -15.36 8.69 -15.94
CA THR A 36 -14.84 7.94 -14.79
C THR A 36 -15.78 6.83 -14.37
N VAL A 37 -15.22 5.70 -13.91
CA VAL A 37 -16.00 4.63 -13.28
C VAL A 37 -16.57 5.09 -11.92
N PRO A 38 -17.69 4.53 -11.44
CA PRO A 38 -18.24 4.87 -10.14
C PRO A 38 -17.21 4.68 -9.01
N GLY A 39 -16.98 5.72 -8.21
CA GLY A 39 -15.99 5.70 -7.11
C GLY A 39 -14.52 5.76 -7.55
N GLY A 40 -14.24 5.89 -8.85
CA GLY A 40 -12.88 6.05 -9.39
C GLY A 40 -12.66 7.42 -10.03
N ILE A 41 -11.40 7.70 -10.37
CA ILE A 41 -10.97 8.96 -11.03
C ILE A 41 -10.53 8.75 -12.48
N VAL A 42 -10.64 7.53 -13.00
CA VAL A 42 -10.26 7.16 -14.36
C VAL A 42 -11.39 6.43 -15.06
N GLY A 43 -11.38 6.46 -16.40
CA GLY A 43 -12.30 5.69 -17.22
C GLY A 43 -12.04 4.17 -17.22
N PRO A 44 -12.97 3.38 -17.77
CA PRO A 44 -12.90 1.92 -17.77
C PRO A 44 -11.63 1.34 -18.40
N THR A 45 -11.10 1.94 -19.47
CA THR A 45 -9.91 1.43 -20.15
C THR A 45 -8.67 1.64 -19.28
N ALA A 46 -8.49 2.86 -18.75
CA ALA A 46 -7.41 3.14 -17.80
C ALA A 46 -7.55 2.30 -16.53
N ALA A 47 -8.76 2.14 -15.98
CA ALA A 47 -9.02 1.31 -14.81
C ALA A 47 -8.55 -0.14 -15.04
N CYS A 48 -8.88 -0.73 -16.20
CA CYS A 48 -8.45 -2.07 -16.58
C CYS A 48 -6.92 -2.19 -16.64
N ILE A 49 -6.26 -1.28 -17.37
CA ILE A 49 -4.80 -1.29 -17.54
C ILE A 49 -4.12 -1.11 -16.19
N ILE A 50 -4.51 -0.10 -15.40
CA ILE A 50 -3.94 0.18 -14.08
C ILE A 50 -4.13 -1.04 -13.16
N ALA A 51 -5.35 -1.59 -13.08
CA ALA A 51 -5.64 -2.72 -12.22
C ALA A 51 -4.79 -3.95 -12.59
N GLU A 52 -4.65 -4.27 -13.88
CA GLU A 52 -3.84 -5.39 -14.33
C GLU A 52 -2.36 -5.19 -14.01
N GLN A 53 -1.83 -3.98 -14.22
CA GLN A 53 -0.44 -3.66 -13.90
C GLN A 53 -0.17 -3.75 -12.39
N PHE A 54 -1.01 -3.14 -11.55
CA PHE A 54 -0.86 -3.22 -10.09
C PHE A 54 -1.04 -4.65 -9.57
N ARG A 55 -1.95 -5.43 -10.15
CA ARG A 55 -2.13 -6.85 -9.81
C ARG A 55 -0.87 -7.65 -10.10
N ARG A 56 -0.23 -7.44 -11.26
CA ARG A 56 1.04 -8.10 -11.62
C ARG A 56 2.17 -7.67 -10.69
N LEU A 57 2.32 -6.38 -10.42
CA LEU A 57 3.33 -5.86 -9.50
C LEU A 57 3.19 -6.50 -8.12
N LYS A 58 1.97 -6.56 -7.56
CA LYS A 58 1.72 -7.20 -6.26
C LYS A 58 1.99 -8.70 -6.27
N LYS A 59 1.46 -9.44 -7.26
CA LYS A 59 1.55 -10.92 -7.28
C LYS A 59 2.91 -11.46 -7.71
N CYS A 60 3.61 -10.75 -8.57
CA CYS A 60 4.88 -11.21 -9.16
C CYS A 60 6.11 -10.66 -8.42
N ASP A 61 5.93 -9.78 -7.44
CA ASP A 61 7.01 -9.35 -6.57
C ASP A 61 7.23 -10.35 -5.43
N ARG A 62 8.36 -11.06 -5.50
CA ARG A 62 8.80 -12.00 -4.46
C ARG A 62 8.92 -11.32 -3.09
N PHE A 63 9.22 -10.03 -3.05
CA PHE A 63 9.43 -9.23 -1.85
C PHE A 63 8.23 -8.37 -1.45
N TYR A 64 7.07 -8.55 -2.10
CA TYR A 64 5.85 -7.86 -1.68
C TYR A 64 5.59 -8.10 -0.19
N TYR A 65 5.37 -7.02 0.57
CA TYR A 65 5.47 -7.03 2.03
C TYR A 65 4.49 -7.98 2.74
N GLU A 66 3.33 -8.29 2.15
CA GLU A 66 2.36 -9.23 2.72
C GLU A 66 2.62 -10.69 2.35
N ASN A 67 3.64 -10.97 1.53
CA ASN A 67 3.99 -12.35 1.21
C ASN A 67 4.51 -13.06 2.47
N GLU A 68 4.32 -14.37 2.50
CA GLU A 68 4.75 -15.21 3.61
C GLU A 68 6.24 -15.02 3.92
N LYS A 69 6.58 -15.06 5.21
CA LYS A 69 7.96 -14.99 5.72
C LYS A 69 8.71 -13.70 5.36
N ARG A 70 8.01 -12.61 5.03
CA ARG A 70 8.61 -11.27 4.84
C ARG A 70 8.68 -10.47 6.12
N PHE A 71 7.58 -10.44 6.86
CA PHE A 71 7.47 -9.77 8.14
C PHE A 71 6.70 -10.66 9.12
N SER A 72 6.99 -10.53 10.41
CA SER A 72 6.20 -11.16 11.46
C SER A 72 4.78 -10.57 11.50
N VAL A 73 3.86 -11.25 12.20
CA VAL A 73 2.48 -10.75 12.35
C VAL A 73 2.46 -9.38 13.07
N GLU A 74 3.35 -9.20 14.03
CA GLU A 74 3.52 -7.95 14.80
C GLU A 74 4.08 -6.84 13.91
N GLN A 75 5.09 -7.14 13.09
CA GLN A 75 5.65 -6.19 12.13
C GLN A 75 4.61 -5.79 11.06
N LEU A 76 3.83 -6.74 10.55
CA LEU A 76 2.74 -6.44 9.61
C LEU A 76 1.65 -5.58 10.22
N LYS A 77 1.34 -5.77 11.51
CA LYS A 77 0.40 -4.92 12.23
C LYS A 77 0.92 -3.48 12.27
N GLU A 78 2.18 -3.28 12.64
CA GLU A 78 2.82 -1.96 12.64
C GLU A 78 2.77 -1.30 11.26
N ILE A 79 3.15 -2.01 10.19
CA ILE A 79 3.07 -1.50 8.80
C ILE A 79 1.64 -1.09 8.44
N ARG A 80 0.64 -1.88 8.79
CA ARG A 80 -0.76 -1.64 8.39
C ARG A 80 -1.45 -0.52 9.17
N THR A 81 -1.12 -0.34 10.45
CA THR A 81 -1.88 0.55 11.33
C THR A 81 -1.14 1.82 11.68
N ALA A 82 0.18 1.78 11.83
CA ALA A 82 0.97 2.95 12.21
C ALA A 82 1.45 3.75 10.98
N THR A 83 1.73 3.08 9.86
CA THR A 83 2.30 3.72 8.66
C THR A 83 1.21 4.30 7.74
N THR A 84 0.55 5.36 8.21
CA THR A 84 -0.32 6.19 7.34
C THR A 84 0.49 7.30 6.69
N MET A 85 0.09 7.78 5.51
CA MET A 85 0.76 8.91 4.87
C MET A 85 0.71 10.18 5.74
N SER A 86 -0.38 10.40 6.47
CA SER A 86 -0.50 11.48 7.45
C SER A 86 0.53 11.36 8.58
N ALA A 87 0.69 10.18 9.17
CA ALA A 87 1.70 9.93 10.21
C ALA A 87 3.12 10.14 9.67
N LEU A 88 3.40 9.71 8.44
CA LEU A 88 4.70 9.93 7.79
C LEU A 88 5.00 11.42 7.58
N ILE A 89 4.03 12.21 7.10
CA ILE A 89 4.22 13.66 6.93
C ILE A 89 4.41 14.34 8.28
N CYS A 90 3.61 14.00 9.30
CA CYS A 90 3.75 14.53 10.66
C CYS A 90 5.13 14.22 11.27
N GLY A 91 5.64 13.01 11.10
CA GLY A 91 6.93 12.59 11.66
C GLY A 91 8.15 13.21 10.99
N ASN A 92 8.02 13.74 9.78
CA ASN A 92 9.14 14.19 8.94
C ASN A 92 9.07 15.67 8.53
N THR A 93 8.06 16.41 8.99
CA THR A 93 7.86 17.83 8.66
C THR A 93 7.49 18.66 9.88
N LYS A 94 7.33 19.98 9.72
CA LYS A 94 6.89 20.89 10.77
C LYS A 94 5.37 21.13 10.77
N VAL A 95 4.61 20.31 10.04
CA VAL A 95 3.14 20.38 10.03
C VAL A 95 2.62 20.01 11.42
N SER A 96 1.71 20.83 11.96
CA SER A 96 1.09 20.59 13.27
C SER A 96 -0.24 19.84 13.17
N LYS A 97 -1.01 20.09 12.10
CA LYS A 97 -2.31 19.47 11.84
C LYS A 97 -2.40 18.99 10.41
N ILE A 98 -2.95 17.81 10.20
CA ILE A 98 -3.14 17.22 8.87
C ILE A 98 -4.43 16.39 8.84
N ALA A 99 -5.00 16.21 7.64
CA ALA A 99 -6.15 15.36 7.44
C ALA A 99 -5.83 13.90 7.77
N LYS A 100 -6.83 13.16 8.25
CA LYS A 100 -6.68 11.73 8.56
C LYS A 100 -6.40 10.90 7.30
N ASP A 101 -7.06 11.24 6.20
CA ASP A 101 -6.76 10.74 4.86
C ASP A 101 -6.29 11.90 3.98
N VAL A 102 -4.99 11.91 3.63
CA VAL A 102 -4.41 12.98 2.80
C VAL A 102 -4.77 12.88 1.31
N PHE A 103 -5.33 11.75 0.88
CA PHE A 103 -5.77 11.58 -0.51
C PHE A 103 -7.18 12.15 -0.74
N SER A 104 -7.93 12.39 0.33
CA SER A 104 -9.24 13.01 0.31
C SER A 104 -9.17 14.49 0.67
N VAL A 105 -10.08 15.29 0.13
CA VAL A 105 -10.18 16.71 0.48
C VAL A 105 -10.50 16.84 1.99
N PRO A 106 -9.80 17.71 2.73
CA PRO A 106 -10.12 17.95 4.13
C PRO A 106 -11.52 18.55 4.30
N GLU A 107 -12.32 18.00 5.21
CA GLU A 107 -13.66 18.50 5.53
C GLU A 107 -14.00 18.28 7.00
N PRO A 108 -14.79 19.16 7.65
CA PRO A 108 -14.97 19.13 9.11
C PRO A 108 -15.55 17.82 9.67
N PHE A 109 -16.39 17.11 8.92
CA PHE A 109 -17.16 15.97 9.42
C PHE A 109 -16.68 14.61 8.91
N GLY A 110 -16.11 14.54 7.71
CA GLY A 110 -15.62 13.28 7.12
C GLY A 110 -14.11 13.10 7.19
N ASN A 111 -13.34 14.18 7.01
CA ASN A 111 -11.88 14.14 6.96
C ASN A 111 -11.25 15.39 7.60
N PRO A 112 -11.46 15.61 8.91
CA PRO A 112 -10.99 16.82 9.58
C PRO A 112 -9.46 16.82 9.68
N LEU A 113 -8.92 18.04 9.81
CA LEU A 113 -7.53 18.21 10.23
C LEU A 113 -7.43 17.90 11.72
N ILE A 114 -6.54 17.00 12.09
CA ILE A 114 -6.27 16.61 13.49
C ILE A 114 -4.81 16.87 13.84
N ASP A 115 -4.52 17.04 15.12
CA ASP A 115 -3.16 17.25 15.62
C ASP A 115 -2.26 16.06 15.33
N CYS A 116 -1.04 16.34 14.89
CA CYS A 116 -0.05 15.33 14.51
C CYS A 116 0.28 14.35 15.65
N ASP A 117 0.17 14.79 16.90
CA ASP A 117 0.41 13.96 18.08
C ASP A 117 -0.63 12.85 18.28
N LEU A 118 -1.77 12.93 17.60
CA LEU A 118 -2.83 11.92 17.66
C LEU A 118 -2.58 10.73 16.71
N PHE A 119 -1.64 10.86 15.77
CA PHE A 119 -1.32 9.76 14.87
C PHE A 119 -0.41 8.72 15.57
N PRO A 120 -0.67 7.42 15.36
CA PRO A 120 0.19 6.37 15.89
C PRO A 120 1.61 6.49 15.30
N LYS A 121 2.62 6.30 16.16
CA LYS A 121 4.02 6.22 15.75
C LYS A 121 4.40 4.76 15.52
N LEU A 122 5.21 4.52 14.50
CA LEU A 122 5.71 3.18 14.16
C LEU A 122 6.55 2.62 15.32
N ASP A 123 6.15 1.48 15.89
CA ASP A 123 6.92 0.80 16.93
C ASP A 123 8.02 -0.07 16.32
N LEU A 124 9.21 0.51 16.16
CA LEU A 124 10.39 -0.19 15.65
C LEU A 124 10.93 -1.28 16.60
N SER A 125 10.40 -1.41 17.83
CA SER A 125 10.79 -2.52 18.70
C SER A 125 10.40 -3.88 18.14
N LYS A 126 9.42 -3.94 17.22
CA LYS A 126 9.03 -5.19 16.52
C LYS A 126 10.07 -5.68 15.51
N TRP A 127 11.05 -4.84 15.15
CA TRP A 127 12.19 -5.20 14.30
C TRP A 127 13.45 -5.47 15.10
N ARG A 128 13.37 -5.46 16.42
CA ARG A 128 14.51 -5.84 17.26
C ARG A 128 14.72 -7.35 17.12
N ASP A 129 15.94 -7.73 16.75
CA ASP A 129 16.34 -9.14 16.72
C ASP A 129 16.10 -9.79 18.09
N ALA A 130 15.66 -11.05 18.07
CA ALA A 130 15.45 -11.82 19.27
C ALA A 130 16.78 -11.89 20.06
N LYS A 131 16.79 -11.41 21.31
CA LYS A 131 17.96 -11.61 22.17
C LYS A 131 18.10 -13.07 22.58
N ASP A 132 16.95 -13.75 22.76
CA ASP A 132 16.85 -15.13 23.18
C ASP A 132 15.67 -15.83 22.49
N CYS A 133 15.80 -17.13 22.21
CA CYS A 133 14.73 -18.01 21.75
C CYS A 133 14.15 -18.81 22.91
N VAL A 134 12.85 -19.07 22.93
CA VAL A 134 12.22 -19.92 23.94
C VAL A 134 11.78 -21.24 23.31
N HIS A 135 12.36 -22.36 23.74
CA HIS A 135 11.98 -23.70 23.31
C HIS A 135 11.68 -24.60 24.51
N LYS A 136 10.46 -25.16 24.58
CA LYS A 136 9.98 -25.99 25.70
C LYS A 136 10.23 -25.36 27.09
N GLY A 137 10.01 -24.05 27.21
CA GLY A 137 10.21 -23.31 28.45
C GLY A 137 11.67 -23.01 28.82
N LYS A 138 12.66 -23.40 28.00
CA LYS A 138 14.05 -22.97 28.14
C LYS A 138 14.34 -21.77 27.26
N THR A 139 14.98 -20.76 27.83
CA THR A 139 15.52 -19.59 27.13
C THR A 139 16.93 -19.91 26.62
N ILE A 140 17.16 -19.72 25.32
CA ILE A 140 18.42 -19.96 24.62
C ILE A 140 18.89 -18.62 24.07
N ALA A 141 20.06 -18.13 24.47
CA ALA A 141 20.59 -16.88 23.94
C ALA A 141 20.80 -16.94 22.43
N LEU A 142 20.65 -15.82 21.73
CA LEU A 142 20.86 -15.73 20.28
C LEU A 142 22.27 -16.22 19.89
N HIS A 143 22.35 -17.02 18.83
CA HIS A 143 23.56 -17.71 18.34
C HIS A 143 24.15 -18.76 19.30
N SER A 144 23.46 -19.09 20.39
CA SER A 144 23.86 -20.19 21.28
C SER A 144 23.12 -21.49 20.93
N THR A 145 23.80 -22.61 21.19
CA THR A 145 23.24 -23.95 21.06
C THR A 145 23.05 -24.56 22.45
N THR A 146 21.85 -25.04 22.74
CA THR A 146 21.55 -25.74 24.00
C THR A 146 21.06 -27.15 23.69
N GLU A 147 21.45 -28.10 24.54
CA GLU A 147 20.92 -29.47 24.48
C GLU A 147 19.57 -29.56 25.20
N ILE A 148 18.57 -30.04 24.47
CA ILE A 148 17.22 -30.26 24.99
C ILE A 148 16.90 -31.75 24.93
N SER A 149 16.52 -32.30 26.08
CA SER A 149 16.14 -33.70 26.23
C SER A 149 14.96 -34.05 25.29
N PRO A 150 14.97 -35.24 24.65
CA PRO A 150 15.83 -36.39 24.93
C PRO A 150 17.17 -36.47 24.19
N CYS A 151 17.45 -35.61 23.19
CA CYS A 151 18.77 -35.24 22.64
C CYS A 151 18.58 -34.50 21.31
N SER A 152 17.95 -33.33 21.36
CA SER A 152 17.85 -32.42 20.22
C SER A 152 18.72 -31.21 20.51
N LYS A 153 19.72 -30.94 19.68
CA LYS A 153 20.46 -29.67 19.72
C LYS A 153 19.57 -28.60 19.10
N CYS A 154 19.25 -27.56 19.85
CA CYS A 154 18.54 -26.40 19.34
C CYS A 154 19.52 -25.24 19.29
N THR A 155 19.65 -24.63 18.11
CA THR A 155 20.42 -23.39 17.92
C THR A 155 19.43 -22.26 17.75
N CYS A 156 19.55 -21.23 18.58
CA CYS A 156 18.76 -20.01 18.42
C CYS A 156 19.34 -19.18 17.29
N THR A 157 18.56 -18.92 16.25
CA THR A 157 18.97 -18.09 15.12
C THR A 157 18.21 -16.76 15.14
N SER A 158 18.68 -15.76 14.37
CA SER A 158 18.00 -14.47 14.23
C SER A 158 16.58 -14.60 13.70
N ASP A 159 16.29 -15.69 12.99
CA ASP A 159 15.01 -15.97 12.36
C ASP A 159 14.03 -16.73 13.30
N GLY A 160 14.45 -17.07 14.53
CA GLY A 160 13.75 -17.93 15.48
C GLY A 160 14.20 -19.38 15.39
#